data_AF-A0A3C2C586-F1
#
_entry.id   AF-A0A3C2C586-F1
#
_cell.length_a   1.000
_cell.length_b   1.000
_cell.length_c   1.000
_cell.angle_alpha   90.00
_cell.angle_beta   90.00
_cell.angle_gamma   90.00
#
_symmetry.space_group_name_H-M   'P 1'
#
loop_
_entity.id
_entity.type
_entity.pdbx_description
1 polymer ?
#
loop_
_entity_poly.entity_id
_entity_poly.type
_entity_poly.pdbx_seq_one_letter_code
_entity_poly.pdbx_strand_id
1 'polypeptide(L)'
;MFEQLKIYNFRGISSGRLSDLGKVNLLVGPNNSGKTALMEMLYLTAVSGRPCSLESASTNKSLNARVPVERDFLGLQPLPLLWRRHGEPEKWENPSGSVSDAKALYYRLSLGEDHFLNDFRLIPPPSGEIEFGGFPREDLSTLSLFKLESSKEIPFELVEPYLGSDLEIEEHLISYLWYPPFVWRQKGLAVWALKGKEPDPGRILFFDFLTVHEHFQQEFFDFVFHNVADWEEKISESMAKIFPEMDGAQVTLKVHGKIKGMVTGYVKFPGQLPIPIDAFGDGARHVFKVLAALLALTKLTGDNHTCLRATCLRATCLRATCLRATCLRATCLRAT
;
A
#
# COMPACT_ATOMS: atom_id res chain seq x y z
N MET A 1 -5.75 -17.13 6.79
CA MET A 1 -5.11 -16.11 7.61
C MET A 1 -3.65 -16.48 7.70
N PHE A 2 -2.75 -15.51 7.59
CA PHE A 2 -1.34 -15.76 7.83
C PHE A 2 -1.08 -15.93 9.32
N GLU A 3 -0.24 -16.90 9.67
CA GLU A 3 0.02 -17.36 11.03
C GLU A 3 1.50 -17.15 11.39
N GLN A 4 2.41 -17.29 10.41
CA GLN A 4 3.84 -17.11 10.60
C GLN A 4 4.46 -16.41 9.40
N LEU A 5 5.54 -15.67 9.66
CA LEU A 5 6.34 -14.96 8.66
C LEU A 5 7.83 -15.18 8.95
N LYS A 6 8.60 -15.63 7.95
CA LYS A 6 10.07 -15.70 7.98
C LYS A 6 10.61 -14.74 6.92
N ILE A 7 11.60 -13.91 7.26
CA ILE A 7 12.06 -12.77 6.45
C ILE A 7 13.56 -12.89 6.22
N TYR A 8 13.98 -12.54 5.00
CA TYR A 8 15.35 -12.35 4.60
C TYR A 8 15.48 -11.08 3.73
N ASN A 9 16.37 -10.16 4.15
CA ASN A 9 16.80 -8.98 3.39
C ASN A 9 15.69 -8.05 2.85
N PHE A 10 14.55 -7.89 3.52
CA PHE A 10 13.54 -6.92 3.10
C PHE A 10 13.76 -5.56 3.77
N ARG A 11 14.03 -4.53 2.96
CA ARG A 11 14.25 -3.14 3.39
C ARG A 11 15.26 -3.01 4.52
N GLY A 12 14.81 -2.62 5.72
CA GLY A 12 15.63 -2.46 6.93
C GLY A 12 15.77 -3.74 7.77
N ILE A 13 15.33 -4.89 7.28
CA ILE A 13 15.31 -6.16 8.00
C ILE A 13 16.21 -7.16 7.27
N SER A 14 17.38 -7.48 7.83
CA SER A 14 18.28 -8.50 7.27
C SER A 14 17.73 -9.91 7.42
N SER A 15 17.15 -10.21 8.58
CA SER A 15 16.48 -11.47 8.86
C SER A 15 15.49 -11.32 10.01
N GLY A 16 14.48 -12.19 10.08
CA GLY A 16 13.53 -12.19 11.18
C GLY A 16 12.50 -13.30 11.08
N ARG A 17 11.86 -13.59 12.21
CA ARG A 17 10.71 -14.51 12.29
C ARG A 17 9.64 -13.88 13.16
N LEU A 18 8.39 -13.98 12.72
CA LEU A 18 7.21 -13.67 13.50
C LEU A 18 6.29 -14.89 13.48
N SER A 19 5.79 -15.25 14.66
CA SER A 19 4.85 -16.33 14.87
C SER A 19 3.58 -15.78 15.53
N ASP A 20 2.54 -16.61 15.59
CA ASP A 20 1.30 -16.33 16.32
C ASP A 20 0.54 -15.08 15.80
N LEU A 21 0.57 -14.87 14.48
CA LEU A 21 -0.26 -13.86 13.84
C LEU A 21 -1.74 -14.23 14.00
N GLY A 22 -2.49 -13.32 14.62
CA GLY A 22 -3.91 -13.49 14.90
C GLY A 22 -4.81 -12.85 13.85
N LYS A 23 -6.12 -12.84 14.14
CA LYS A 23 -7.11 -12.12 13.31
C LYS A 23 -6.95 -10.62 13.33
N VAL A 24 -6.51 -10.11 14.47
CA VAL A 24 -6.16 -8.71 14.69
C VAL A 24 -4.75 -8.70 15.24
N ASN A 25 -3.87 -7.91 14.63
CA ASN A 25 -2.48 -7.80 15.02
C ASN A 25 -2.18 -6.33 15.31
N LEU A 26 -1.67 -6.04 16.50
CA LEU A 26 -1.21 -4.71 16.88
C LEU A 26 0.31 -4.72 16.94
N LEU A 27 0.95 -4.03 15.99
CA LEU A 27 2.41 -3.92 15.91
C LEU A 27 2.86 -2.60 16.53
N VAL A 28 3.55 -2.67 17.67
CA VAL A 28 4.08 -1.52 18.41
C VAL A 28 5.60 -1.55 18.46
N GLY A 29 6.22 -0.38 18.55
CA GLY A 29 7.68 -0.25 18.66
C GLY A 29 8.19 1.11 18.18
N PRO A 30 9.48 1.42 18.40
CA PRO A 30 10.08 2.70 18.02
C PRO A 30 9.99 3.01 16.53
N ASN A 31 10.15 4.28 16.15
CA ASN A 31 10.25 4.65 14.74
C ASN A 31 11.38 3.86 14.06
N ASN A 32 11.18 3.51 12.79
CA ASN A 32 12.12 2.74 11.97
C ASN A 32 12.44 1.31 12.47
N SER A 33 11.64 0.75 13.38
CA SER A 33 11.81 -0.62 13.87
C SER A 33 11.32 -1.72 12.91
N GLY A 34 10.97 -1.40 11.66
CA GLY A 34 10.50 -2.38 10.67
C GLY A 34 8.99 -2.68 10.64
N LYS A 35 8.17 -2.01 11.45
CA LYS A 35 6.70 -2.20 11.49
C LYS A 35 6.04 -2.05 10.10
N THR A 36 6.33 -0.95 9.42
CA THR A 36 5.78 -0.67 8.08
C THR A 36 6.29 -1.70 7.06
N ALA A 37 7.57 -2.08 7.14
CA ALA A 37 8.15 -3.08 6.25
C ALA A 37 7.44 -4.44 6.37
N LEU A 38 7.06 -4.83 7.58
CA LEU A 38 6.26 -6.04 7.81
C LEU A 38 4.88 -5.95 7.14
N MET A 39 4.15 -4.84 7.33
CA MET A 39 2.86 -4.63 6.68
C MET A 39 2.96 -4.66 5.15
N GLU A 40 4.04 -4.09 4.60
CA GLU A 40 4.32 -4.08 3.16
C GLU A 40 4.55 -5.50 2.61
N MET A 41 5.30 -6.36 3.29
CA MET A 41 5.47 -7.76 2.89
C MET A 41 4.14 -8.52 2.89
N LEU A 42 3.32 -8.34 3.94
CA LEU A 42 1.99 -8.97 4.02
C LEU A 42 1.09 -8.50 2.85
N TYR A 43 1.08 -7.21 2.57
CA TYR A 43 0.34 -6.64 1.45
C TYR A 43 0.81 -7.21 0.12
N LEU A 44 2.11 -7.17 -0.15
CA LEU A 44 2.70 -7.63 -1.40
C LEU A 44 2.45 -9.12 -1.68
N THR A 45 2.54 -9.99 -0.66
CA THR A 45 2.16 -11.40 -0.82
C THR A 45 0.66 -11.54 -1.06
N ALA A 46 -0.16 -10.82 -0.31
CA ALA A 46 -1.62 -10.92 -0.38
C ALA A 46 -2.18 -10.45 -1.73
N VAL A 47 -1.64 -9.39 -2.32
CA VAL A 47 -2.06 -8.89 -3.64
C VAL A 47 -1.46 -9.68 -4.82
N SER A 48 -0.56 -10.62 -4.57
CA SER A 48 0.05 -11.45 -5.63
C SER A 48 -0.90 -12.54 -6.13
N GLY A 49 -1.81 -12.16 -7.03
CA GLY A 49 -2.89 -13.00 -7.54
C GLY A 49 -2.88 -13.31 -9.04
N ARG A 50 -2.06 -12.61 -9.85
CA ARG A 50 -1.98 -12.88 -11.29
C ARG A 50 -1.17 -14.14 -11.54
N PRO A 51 -1.74 -15.24 -12.09
CA PRO A 51 -1.01 -16.47 -12.30
C PRO A 51 0.03 -16.32 -13.42
N CYS A 52 1.15 -17.02 -13.27
CA CYS A 52 2.20 -17.17 -14.28
C CYS A 52 3.04 -18.42 -14.01
N SER A 53 3.86 -18.82 -14.97
CA SER A 53 4.96 -19.75 -14.73
C SER A 53 6.26 -18.99 -14.53
N LEU A 54 7.05 -19.39 -13.52
CA LEU A 54 8.46 -19.05 -13.38
C LEU A 54 9.28 -20.13 -14.07
N GLU A 55 10.08 -19.74 -15.05
CA GLU A 55 11.02 -20.65 -15.69
C GLU A 55 12.45 -20.11 -15.66
N SER A 56 13.38 -20.95 -15.24
CA SER A 56 14.81 -20.62 -15.28
C SER A 56 15.43 -21.08 -16.60
N ALA A 57 16.23 -20.20 -17.21
CA ALA A 57 16.90 -20.49 -18.47
C ALA A 57 18.01 -21.55 -18.33
N SER A 58 18.57 -21.73 -17.13
CA SER A 58 19.65 -22.70 -16.88
C SER A 58 19.12 -24.11 -16.62
N THR A 59 17.96 -24.25 -15.97
CA THR A 59 17.45 -25.57 -15.54
C THR A 59 16.28 -26.08 -16.38
N ASN A 60 15.66 -25.25 -17.22
CA ASN A 60 14.39 -25.53 -17.92
C ASN A 60 13.26 -25.98 -16.97
N LYS A 61 13.38 -25.70 -15.67
CA LYS A 61 12.36 -26.04 -14.69
C LYS A 61 11.30 -24.95 -14.67
N SER A 62 10.04 -25.37 -14.72
CA SER A 62 8.86 -24.53 -14.65
C SER A 62 8.20 -24.69 -13.29
N LEU A 63 7.91 -23.57 -12.62
CA LEU A 63 7.24 -23.53 -11.32
C LEU A 63 6.02 -22.62 -11.40
N ASN A 64 4.90 -23.03 -10.82
CA ASN A 64 3.73 -22.18 -10.71
C ASN A 64 4.02 -20.99 -9.79
N ALA A 65 3.73 -19.80 -10.27
CA ALA A 65 3.97 -18.55 -9.57
C ALA A 65 2.79 -17.59 -9.75
N ARG A 66 2.76 -16.57 -8.92
CA ARG A 66 1.84 -15.44 -9.04
C ARG A 66 2.59 -14.13 -8.86
N VAL A 67 2.13 -13.10 -9.55
CA VAL A 67 2.62 -11.73 -9.41
C VAL A 67 1.51 -10.82 -8.88
N PRO A 68 1.83 -9.61 -8.38
CA PRO A 68 0.84 -8.63 -7.95
C PRO A 68 -0.25 -8.41 -8.99
N VAL A 69 -1.51 -8.28 -8.56
CA VAL A 69 -2.61 -7.80 -9.41
C VAL A 69 -2.25 -6.45 -10.04
N GLU A 70 -2.81 -6.17 -11.22
CA GLU A 70 -2.56 -4.90 -11.92
C GLU A 70 -2.93 -3.69 -11.06
N ARG A 71 -4.05 -3.80 -10.36
CA ARG A 71 -4.55 -2.80 -9.44
C ARG A 71 -5.10 -3.49 -8.20
N ASP A 72 -4.76 -2.96 -7.04
CA ASP A 72 -5.31 -3.41 -5.76
C ASP A 72 -6.76 -2.98 -5.59
N PHE A 73 -7.33 -3.25 -4.41
CA PHE A 73 -8.72 -2.90 -4.09
C PHE A 73 -9.02 -1.40 -4.22
N LEU A 74 -8.02 -0.52 -4.07
CA LEU A 74 -8.15 0.92 -4.21
C LEU A 74 -7.86 1.41 -5.63
N GLY A 75 -7.59 0.51 -6.58
CA GLY A 75 -7.28 0.86 -7.96
C GLY A 75 -5.82 1.27 -8.18
N LEU A 76 -4.93 1.05 -7.21
CA LEU A 76 -3.52 1.47 -7.26
C LEU A 76 -2.61 0.29 -7.67
N GLN A 77 -1.52 0.58 -8.38
CA GLN A 77 -0.53 -0.45 -8.72
C GLN A 77 0.29 -0.81 -7.47
N PRO A 78 0.36 -2.08 -7.03
CA PRO A 78 0.88 -2.41 -5.70
C PRO A 78 2.33 -2.01 -5.43
N LEU A 79 3.26 -2.32 -6.34
CA LEU A 79 4.67 -1.97 -6.18
C LEU A 79 4.91 -0.46 -6.36
N PRO A 80 4.41 0.20 -7.42
CA PRO A 80 4.50 1.66 -7.57
C PRO A 80 3.95 2.45 -6.38
N LEU A 81 2.85 1.98 -5.76
CA LEU A 81 2.31 2.56 -4.53
C LEU A 81 3.35 2.58 -3.41
N LEU A 82 4.01 1.44 -3.17
CA LEU A 82 5.04 1.35 -2.14
C LEU A 82 6.31 2.12 -2.51
N TRP A 83 6.70 2.13 -3.79
CA TRP A 83 7.86 2.90 -4.25
C TRP A 83 7.66 4.39 -3.98
N ARG A 84 6.52 4.95 -4.41
CA ARG A 84 6.16 6.35 -4.14
C ARG A 84 6.20 6.67 -2.65
N ARG A 85 5.68 5.77 -1.82
CA ARG A 85 5.68 5.92 -0.35
C ARG A 85 7.10 6.13 0.21
N HIS A 86 8.11 5.54 -0.41
CA HIS A 86 9.52 5.67 0.01
C HIS A 86 10.31 6.67 -0.83
N GLY A 87 9.64 7.53 -1.59
CA GLY A 87 10.28 8.56 -2.41
C GLY A 87 10.92 8.04 -3.69
N GLU A 88 10.65 6.78 -4.06
CA GLU A 88 11.11 6.19 -5.30
C GLU A 88 10.14 6.51 -6.47
N PRO A 89 10.62 6.59 -7.72
CA PRO A 89 9.76 6.75 -8.88
C PRO A 89 8.76 5.59 -9.02
N GLU A 90 7.56 5.88 -9.51
CA GLU A 90 6.52 4.86 -9.77
C GLU A 90 6.85 3.91 -10.93
N LYS A 91 7.86 4.26 -11.73
CA LYS A 91 8.38 3.44 -12.81
C LYS A 91 9.86 3.22 -12.57
N TRP A 92 10.26 1.96 -12.58
CA TRP A 92 11.65 1.59 -12.56
C TRP A 92 12.27 1.96 -13.90
N GLU A 93 13.19 2.92 -13.89
CA GLU A 93 13.79 3.49 -15.11
C GLU A 93 14.64 2.48 -15.88
N ASN A 94 15.44 1.69 -15.16
CA ASN A 94 16.40 0.74 -15.73
C ASN A 94 16.21 -0.67 -15.14
N PRO A 95 15.08 -1.35 -15.43
CA PRO A 95 14.86 -2.72 -14.99
C PRO A 95 15.81 -3.66 -15.74
N SER A 96 16.39 -4.63 -15.03
CA SER A 96 17.30 -5.63 -15.61
C SER A 96 16.53 -6.71 -16.37
N GLY A 97 15.80 -6.33 -17.43
CA GLY A 97 14.92 -7.25 -18.13
C GLY A 97 14.38 -6.74 -19.46
N SER A 98 13.53 -7.56 -20.07
CA SER A 98 12.84 -7.25 -21.33
C SER A 98 11.46 -7.91 -21.39
N VAL A 99 10.65 -7.53 -22.37
CA VAL A 99 9.35 -8.16 -22.63
C VAL A 99 9.38 -8.77 -24.04
N SER A 100 9.01 -10.05 -24.18
CA SER A 100 8.92 -10.69 -25.50
C SER A 100 7.64 -10.33 -26.25
N ASP A 101 7.61 -10.69 -27.54
CA ASP A 101 6.39 -10.59 -28.36
C ASP A 101 5.24 -11.43 -27.81
N ALA A 102 5.56 -12.55 -27.14
CA ALA A 102 4.60 -13.39 -26.44
C ALA A 102 4.18 -12.83 -25.07
N LYS A 103 4.57 -11.58 -24.74
CA LYS A 103 4.24 -10.88 -23.48
C LYS A 103 4.71 -11.63 -22.23
N ALA A 104 5.83 -12.34 -22.32
CA ALA A 104 6.55 -12.86 -21.16
C ALA A 104 7.60 -11.84 -20.70
N LEU A 105 7.82 -11.76 -19.39
CA LEU A 105 8.86 -10.91 -18.81
C LEU A 105 10.14 -11.72 -18.64
N TYR A 106 11.26 -11.17 -19.07
CA TYR A 106 12.59 -11.77 -18.92
C TYR A 106 13.39 -10.91 -17.97
N TYR A 107 14.11 -11.54 -17.05
CA TYR A 107 14.97 -10.86 -16.09
C TYR A 107 16.34 -11.50 -16.04
N ARG A 108 17.36 -10.66 -15.92
CA ARG A 108 18.74 -11.06 -15.69
C ARG A 108 19.27 -10.41 -14.42
N LEU A 109 19.55 -11.22 -13.40
CA LEU A 109 20.05 -10.77 -12.10
C LEU A 109 21.49 -11.21 -11.88
N SER A 110 22.18 -10.54 -10.95
CA SER A 110 23.56 -10.86 -10.57
C SER A 110 23.60 -11.37 -9.12
N LEU A 111 23.26 -12.64 -8.91
CA LEU A 111 23.05 -13.23 -7.57
C LEU A 111 24.16 -14.18 -7.10
N GLY A 112 25.16 -14.46 -7.93
CA GLY A 112 26.25 -15.41 -7.65
C GLY A 112 26.44 -16.38 -8.81
N GLU A 113 27.38 -17.32 -8.69
CA GLU A 113 27.57 -18.38 -9.69
C GLU A 113 26.37 -19.33 -9.69
N ASP A 114 25.92 -19.73 -10.89
CA ASP A 114 24.86 -20.73 -11.15
C ASP A 114 23.52 -20.56 -10.43
N HIS A 115 23.21 -19.36 -9.94
CA HIS A 115 21.95 -19.10 -9.24
C HIS A 115 20.72 -19.23 -10.16
N PHE A 116 19.68 -19.95 -9.72
CA PHE A 116 18.44 -20.22 -10.48
C PHE A 116 17.80 -18.96 -11.09
N LEU A 117 17.84 -17.85 -10.33
CA LEU A 117 17.26 -16.56 -10.70
C LEU A 117 18.24 -15.59 -11.39
N ASN A 118 19.42 -16.04 -11.84
CA ASN A 118 20.31 -15.21 -12.65
C ASN A 118 19.73 -14.92 -14.04
N ASP A 119 19.04 -15.88 -14.65
CA ASP A 119 18.35 -15.71 -15.94
C ASP A 119 17.04 -16.51 -15.89
N PHE A 120 15.92 -15.79 -15.83
CA PHE A 120 14.60 -16.39 -15.70
C PHE A 120 13.53 -15.59 -16.44
N ARG A 121 12.40 -16.26 -16.69
CA ARG A 121 11.22 -15.68 -17.32
C ARG A 121 9.97 -15.90 -16.47
N LEU A 122 9.10 -14.90 -16.47
CA LEU A 122 7.72 -14.99 -16.00
C LEU A 122 6.81 -15.08 -17.23
N ILE A 123 6.11 -16.20 -17.36
CA ILE A 123 5.31 -16.51 -18.54
C ILE A 123 3.84 -16.49 -18.15
N PRO A 124 3.00 -15.68 -18.82
CA PRO A 124 1.57 -15.70 -18.55
C PRO A 124 0.95 -17.05 -18.93
N PRO A 125 -0.15 -17.48 -18.29
CA PRO A 125 -0.94 -18.62 -18.72
C PRO A 125 -1.38 -18.49 -20.18
N PRO A 126 -1.67 -19.61 -20.87
CA PRO A 126 -2.21 -19.58 -22.22
C PRO A 126 -3.53 -18.79 -22.25
N SER A 127 -3.67 -17.91 -23.24
CA SER A 127 -4.80 -16.98 -23.40
C SER A 127 -6.19 -17.63 -23.52
N GLY A 128 -6.28 -18.96 -23.57
CA GLY A 128 -7.54 -19.70 -23.62
C GLY A 128 -8.09 -20.14 -22.25
N GLU A 129 -7.26 -20.17 -21.20
CA GLU A 129 -7.66 -20.68 -19.88
C GLU A 129 -8.05 -19.57 -18.91
N ILE A 130 -7.54 -18.34 -19.10
CA ILE A 130 -7.74 -17.19 -18.22
C ILE A 130 -7.83 -15.92 -19.09
N GLU A 131 -8.69 -14.95 -18.73
CA GLU A 131 -8.81 -13.63 -19.42
C GLU A 131 -7.50 -12.80 -19.42
N PHE A 132 -6.44 -13.30 -18.80
CA PHE A 132 -5.16 -12.63 -18.67
C PHE A 132 -4.37 -12.66 -19.99
N GLY A 133 -4.48 -11.60 -20.78
CA GLY A 133 -3.87 -11.45 -22.11
C GLY A 133 -2.35 -11.17 -22.13
N GLY A 134 -1.61 -11.62 -21.12
CA GLY A 134 -0.16 -11.48 -20.97
C GLY A 134 0.32 -10.21 -20.24
N PHE A 135 1.63 -10.11 -19.98
CA PHE A 135 2.21 -8.94 -19.32
C PHE A 135 2.34 -7.75 -20.27
N PRO A 136 1.67 -6.60 -20.03
CA PRO A 136 1.95 -5.36 -20.76
C PRO A 136 3.40 -4.94 -20.61
N ARG A 137 3.93 -4.17 -21.58
CA ARG A 137 5.29 -3.59 -21.50
C ARG A 137 5.50 -2.76 -20.24
N GLU A 138 4.44 -2.15 -19.71
CA GLU A 138 4.49 -1.38 -18.47
C GLU A 138 4.89 -2.22 -17.27
N ASP A 139 4.51 -3.52 -17.22
CA ASP A 139 4.86 -4.40 -16.10
C ASP A 139 6.37 -4.51 -15.92
N LEU A 140 7.17 -4.45 -16.99
CA LEU A 140 8.63 -4.47 -16.87
C LEU A 140 9.15 -3.34 -15.96
N SER A 141 8.48 -2.18 -15.98
CA SER A 141 8.83 -1.01 -15.17
C SER A 141 8.10 -0.95 -13.83
N THR A 142 7.09 -1.79 -13.58
CA THR A 142 6.25 -1.71 -12.37
C THR A 142 6.21 -3.02 -11.58
N LEU A 143 6.91 -4.06 -12.03
CA LEU A 143 6.90 -5.39 -11.45
C LEU A 143 8.33 -5.89 -11.19
N SER A 144 8.55 -6.31 -9.96
CA SER A 144 9.83 -6.81 -9.46
C SER A 144 9.64 -7.80 -8.30
N LEU A 145 8.49 -8.49 -8.30
CA LEU A 145 8.04 -9.42 -7.28
C LEU A 145 7.30 -10.59 -7.95
N PHE A 146 7.61 -11.80 -7.51
CA PHE A 146 6.73 -12.95 -7.68
C PHE A 146 6.60 -13.74 -6.38
N LYS A 147 5.58 -14.58 -6.31
CA LYS A 147 5.31 -15.52 -5.23
C LYS A 147 5.15 -16.92 -5.82
N LEU A 148 5.85 -17.91 -5.27
CA LEU A 148 5.69 -19.30 -5.66
C LEU A 148 4.44 -19.91 -5.03
N GLU A 149 3.75 -20.76 -5.77
CA GLU A 149 2.73 -21.64 -5.20
C GLU A 149 3.40 -22.77 -4.42
N SER A 150 2.87 -23.10 -3.24
CA SER A 150 3.44 -24.14 -2.37
C SER A 150 3.48 -25.49 -3.08
N SER A 151 4.69 -26.05 -3.23
CA SER A 151 4.91 -27.32 -3.92
C SER A 151 6.21 -27.98 -3.46
N LYS A 152 6.22 -29.33 -3.42
CA LYS A 152 7.43 -30.16 -3.23
C LYS A 152 8.46 -29.97 -4.34
N GLU A 153 8.04 -29.43 -5.48
CA GLU A 153 8.90 -29.25 -6.64
C GLU A 153 9.79 -28.01 -6.54
N ILE A 154 9.58 -27.12 -5.56
CA ILE A 154 10.43 -25.94 -5.38
C ILE A 154 11.88 -26.40 -5.08
N PRO A 155 12.86 -26.01 -5.92
CA PRO A 155 14.26 -26.31 -5.68
C PRO A 155 14.76 -25.81 -4.33
N PHE A 156 15.56 -26.63 -3.65
CA PHE A 156 16.13 -26.29 -2.35
C PHE A 156 17.00 -25.02 -2.38
N GLU A 157 17.70 -24.79 -3.48
CA GLU A 157 18.50 -23.57 -3.75
C GLU A 157 17.68 -22.27 -3.73
N LEU A 158 16.37 -22.34 -4.00
CA LEU A 158 15.48 -21.18 -3.89
C LEU A 158 15.06 -20.90 -2.44
N VAL A 159 15.31 -21.81 -1.50
CA VAL A 159 14.80 -21.73 -0.13
C VAL A 159 15.92 -21.66 0.89
N GLU A 160 16.81 -22.65 0.92
CA GLU A 160 17.83 -22.81 1.97
C GLU A 160 18.70 -21.57 2.18
N PRO A 161 19.27 -20.93 1.13
CA PRO A 161 20.18 -19.80 1.32
C PRO A 161 19.54 -18.58 2.00
N TYR A 162 18.21 -18.51 1.98
CA TYR A 162 17.43 -17.35 2.41
C TYR A 162 16.65 -17.63 3.69
N LEU A 163 15.98 -18.79 3.73
CA LEU A 163 14.97 -19.12 4.72
C LEU A 163 15.34 -20.35 5.54
N GLY A 164 16.55 -20.92 5.35
CA GLY A 164 17.04 -22.07 6.10
C GLY A 164 16.43 -23.40 5.65
N SER A 165 17.10 -24.49 6.01
CA SER A 165 16.71 -25.86 5.67
C SER A 165 15.53 -26.40 6.50
N ASP A 166 15.15 -25.69 7.57
CA ASP A 166 14.07 -26.04 8.49
C ASP A 166 12.67 -25.61 7.99
N LEU A 167 12.57 -24.95 6.83
CA LEU A 167 11.30 -24.44 6.31
C LEU A 167 10.44 -25.55 5.69
N GLU A 168 9.22 -25.73 6.19
CA GLU A 168 8.19 -26.59 5.59
C GLU A 168 7.62 -25.95 4.31
N ILE A 169 8.28 -26.16 3.16
CA ILE A 169 7.97 -25.51 1.88
C ILE A 169 6.49 -25.65 1.48
N GLU A 170 5.88 -26.81 1.72
CA GLU A 170 4.47 -27.09 1.38
C GLU A 170 3.46 -26.27 2.17
N GLU A 171 3.85 -25.76 3.34
CA GLU A 171 2.97 -24.99 4.22
C GLU A 171 3.17 -23.48 4.07
N HIS A 172 4.16 -23.06 3.27
CA HIS A 172 4.55 -21.66 3.12
C HIS A 172 4.40 -21.17 1.69
N LEU A 173 3.89 -19.94 1.57
CA LEU A 173 3.96 -19.15 0.35
C LEU A 173 5.27 -18.36 0.36
N ILE A 174 6.10 -18.52 -0.67
CA ILE A 174 7.43 -17.90 -0.71
C ILE A 174 7.46 -16.80 -1.76
N SER A 175 7.81 -15.59 -1.34
CA SER A 175 7.85 -14.39 -2.19
C SER A 175 9.29 -13.93 -2.41
N TYR A 176 9.61 -13.47 -3.63
CA TYR A 176 10.93 -13.03 -4.04
C TYR A 176 10.84 -11.66 -4.69
N LEU A 177 11.61 -10.70 -4.18
CA LEU A 177 11.67 -9.33 -4.67
C LEU A 177 13.11 -8.95 -5.00
N TRP A 178 13.30 -8.30 -6.16
CA TRP A 178 14.61 -7.90 -6.67
C TRP A 178 14.72 -6.41 -6.99
N TYR A 179 13.82 -5.57 -6.48
CA TYR A 179 13.93 -4.12 -6.61
C TYR A 179 14.95 -3.57 -5.59
N PRO A 180 16.11 -3.02 -6.03
CA PRO A 180 17.23 -2.76 -5.13
C PRO A 180 16.90 -1.87 -3.92
N PRO A 181 16.13 -0.76 -4.03
CA PRO A 181 15.77 0.07 -2.88
C PRO A 181 14.99 -0.68 -1.77
N PHE A 182 14.37 -1.82 -2.11
CA PHE A 182 13.59 -2.64 -1.18
C PHE A 182 14.36 -3.87 -0.68
N VAL A 183 15.59 -4.07 -1.13
CA VAL A 183 16.48 -5.13 -0.64
C VAL A 183 17.43 -4.55 0.41
N TRP A 184 17.67 -5.29 1.48
CA TRP A 184 18.62 -4.92 2.54
C TRP A 184 19.99 -4.63 1.94
N ARG A 185 20.52 -3.43 2.21
CA ARG A 185 21.78 -2.91 1.63
C ARG A 185 21.81 -2.93 0.09
N GLN A 186 20.64 -2.97 -0.55
CA GLN A 186 20.47 -2.96 -2.01
C GLN A 186 21.25 -4.08 -2.74
N LYS A 187 21.44 -5.23 -2.09
CA LYS A 187 22.23 -6.35 -2.64
C LYS A 187 21.48 -7.67 -2.55
N GLY A 188 21.35 -8.35 -3.70
CA GLY A 188 20.75 -9.68 -3.78
C GLY A 188 19.23 -9.64 -3.91
N LEU A 189 18.54 -10.52 -3.18
CA LEU A 189 17.09 -10.63 -3.15
C LEU A 189 16.56 -10.32 -1.74
N ALA A 190 15.35 -9.79 -1.69
CA ALA A 190 14.49 -9.90 -0.52
C ALA A 190 13.59 -11.13 -0.68
N VAL A 191 13.57 -12.01 0.32
CA VAL A 191 12.82 -13.26 0.30
C VAL A 191 12.06 -13.41 1.60
N TRP A 192 10.79 -13.78 1.53
CA TRP A 192 10.03 -14.08 2.74
C TRP A 192 9.03 -15.20 2.52
N ALA A 193 8.76 -15.94 3.58
CA ALA A 193 7.82 -17.05 3.60
C ALA A 193 6.67 -16.77 4.57
N LEU A 194 5.44 -16.99 4.12
CA LEU A 194 4.22 -16.83 4.91
C LEU A 194 3.48 -18.15 5.04
N LYS A 195 3.24 -18.57 6.27
CA LYS A 195 2.41 -19.75 6.59
C LYS A 195 0.97 -19.35 6.77
N GLY A 196 0.05 -20.17 6.27
CA GLY A 196 -1.39 -20.05 6.53
C GLY A 196 -2.22 -19.72 5.30
N LYS A 197 -3.54 -19.62 5.49
CA LYS A 197 -4.49 -19.47 4.38
C LYS A 197 -4.37 -18.11 3.67
N GLU A 198 -4.17 -18.16 2.37
CA GLU A 198 -4.11 -17.00 1.48
C GLU A 198 -5.45 -16.21 1.47
N PRO A 199 -5.40 -14.87 1.54
CA PRO A 199 -6.58 -14.04 1.33
C PRO A 199 -6.90 -13.87 -0.17
N ASP A 200 -8.11 -13.40 -0.50
CA ASP A 200 -8.47 -13.05 -1.88
C ASP A 200 -7.67 -11.80 -2.32
N PRO A 201 -6.81 -11.89 -3.36
CA PRO A 201 -5.97 -10.77 -3.81
C PRO A 201 -6.77 -9.53 -4.24
N GLY A 202 -8.02 -9.71 -4.69
CA GLY A 202 -8.92 -8.61 -5.06
C GLY A 202 -9.60 -7.93 -3.88
N ARG A 203 -9.40 -8.42 -2.65
CA ARG A 203 -10.04 -7.91 -1.43
C ARG A 203 -9.01 -7.52 -0.36
N ILE A 204 -7.84 -7.07 -0.80
CA ILE A 204 -6.78 -6.59 0.08
C ILE A 204 -6.80 -5.07 0.13
N LEU A 205 -6.99 -4.54 1.33
CA LEU A 205 -6.88 -3.12 1.60
C LEU A 205 -5.52 -2.83 2.26
N PHE A 206 -4.66 -2.10 1.57
CA PHE A 206 -3.50 -1.46 2.18
C PHE A 206 -3.79 0.02 2.35
N PHE A 207 -4.08 0.39 3.59
CA PHE A 207 -4.48 1.75 3.92
C PHE A 207 -3.36 2.45 4.67
N ASP A 208 -2.86 3.53 4.07
CA ASP A 208 -1.87 4.41 4.67
C ASP A 208 -2.46 5.80 4.91
N PHE A 209 -2.36 6.27 6.15
CA PHE A 209 -2.85 7.60 6.52
C PHE A 209 -2.08 8.73 5.84
N LEU A 210 -0.85 8.50 5.37
CA LEU A 210 -0.11 9.49 4.58
C LEU A 210 -0.86 9.83 3.27
N THR A 211 -1.32 8.80 2.54
CA THR A 211 -2.05 8.96 1.27
C THR A 211 -3.37 9.69 1.46
N VAL A 212 -4.06 9.49 2.59
CA VAL A 212 -5.32 10.21 2.87
C VAL A 212 -5.08 11.71 3.02
N HIS A 213 -3.98 12.10 3.68
CA HIS A 213 -3.63 13.52 3.85
C HIS A 213 -3.29 14.19 2.52
N GLU A 214 -2.73 13.47 1.54
CA GLU A 214 -2.39 14.03 0.21
C GLU A 214 -3.62 14.60 -0.54
N HIS A 215 -4.82 14.11 -0.23
CA HIS A 215 -6.05 14.63 -0.82
C HIS A 215 -6.47 16.01 -0.26
N PHE A 216 -5.97 16.39 0.92
CA PHE A 216 -6.27 17.67 1.55
C PHE A 216 -5.16 18.70 1.25
N GLN A 217 -5.30 19.37 0.11
CA GLN A 217 -4.37 20.42 -0.33
C GLN A 217 -4.53 21.72 0.48
N GLN A 218 -3.56 22.62 0.37
CA GLN A 218 -3.60 23.92 1.07
C GLN A 218 -4.90 24.70 0.79
N GLU A 219 -5.40 24.67 -0.45
CA GLU A 219 -6.65 25.32 -0.84
C GLU A 219 -7.87 24.84 -0.05
N PHE A 220 -7.90 23.55 0.32
CA PHE A 220 -8.95 23.01 1.18
C PHE A 220 -8.88 23.62 2.56
N PHE A 221 -7.68 23.68 3.17
CA PHE A 221 -7.52 24.27 4.49
C PHE A 221 -7.82 25.76 4.47
N ASP A 222 -7.30 26.52 3.49
CA ASP A 222 -7.61 27.94 3.32
C ASP A 222 -9.13 28.16 3.21
N PHE A 223 -9.82 27.34 2.43
CA PHE A 223 -11.28 27.37 2.37
C PHE A 223 -11.93 27.14 3.75
N VAL A 224 -11.53 26.10 4.47
CA VAL A 224 -12.08 25.77 5.80
C VAL A 224 -11.86 26.92 6.79
N PHE A 225 -10.62 27.45 6.89
CA PHE A 225 -10.26 28.53 7.81
C PHE A 225 -11.07 29.81 7.58
N HIS A 226 -11.48 30.09 6.34
CA HIS A 226 -12.23 31.31 6.01
C HIS A 226 -13.76 31.12 5.97
N ASN A 227 -14.25 29.89 5.81
CA ASN A 227 -15.68 29.64 5.53
C ASN A 227 -16.39 28.79 6.59
N VAL A 228 -15.67 28.11 7.49
CA VAL A 228 -16.26 27.31 8.57
C VAL A 228 -16.10 28.07 9.88
N ALA A 229 -17.18 28.72 10.33
CA ALA A 229 -17.22 29.37 11.63
C ALA A 229 -16.93 28.35 12.75
N ASP A 230 -16.20 28.78 13.79
CA ASP A 230 -15.94 28.02 15.03
C ASP A 230 -15.35 26.62 14.78
N TRP A 231 -14.61 26.45 13.67
CA TRP A 231 -14.15 25.13 13.24
C TRP A 231 -13.20 24.47 14.27
N GLU A 232 -12.39 25.25 15.00
CA GLU A 232 -11.51 24.76 16.08
C GLU A 232 -12.31 24.21 17.27
N GLU A 233 -13.36 24.91 17.70
CA GLU A 233 -14.25 24.47 18.77
C GLU A 233 -14.97 23.17 18.38
N LYS A 234 -15.49 23.12 17.15
CA LYS A 234 -16.18 21.93 16.62
C LYS A 234 -15.29 20.70 16.52
N ILE A 235 -14.02 20.88 16.14
CA ILE A 235 -13.04 19.78 16.15
C ILE A 235 -12.76 19.33 17.58
N SER A 236 -12.59 20.28 18.49
CA SER A 236 -12.34 20.00 19.91
C SER A 236 -13.46 19.15 20.51
N GLU A 237 -14.72 19.56 20.30
CA GLU A 237 -15.90 18.80 20.73
C GLU A 237 -15.98 17.40 20.10
N SER A 238 -15.67 17.30 18.81
CA SER A 238 -15.73 16.02 18.10
C SER A 238 -14.61 15.07 18.52
N MET A 239 -13.43 15.61 18.81
CA MET A 239 -12.32 14.84 19.38
C MET A 239 -12.65 14.35 20.78
N ALA A 240 -13.27 15.17 21.64
CA ALA A 240 -13.72 14.76 22.96
C ALA A 240 -14.77 13.63 22.93
N LYS A 241 -15.61 13.58 21.88
CA LYS A 241 -16.56 12.45 21.67
C LYS A 241 -15.85 11.13 21.35
N ILE A 242 -14.72 11.19 20.65
CA ILE A 242 -13.93 10.00 20.25
C ILE A 242 -12.96 9.60 21.35
N PHE A 243 -12.33 10.60 22.00
CA PHE A 243 -11.32 10.49 23.04
C PHE A 243 -11.82 11.25 24.27
N PRO A 244 -12.55 10.60 25.19
CA PRO A 244 -13.11 11.25 26.38
C PRO A 244 -12.06 11.97 27.24
N GLU A 245 -10.82 11.50 27.23
CA GLU A 245 -9.67 12.15 27.88
C GLU A 245 -9.34 13.55 27.32
N MET A 246 -9.86 13.90 26.15
CA MET A 246 -9.75 15.22 25.53
C MET A 246 -10.90 16.16 25.91
N ASP A 247 -11.77 15.79 26.84
CA ASP A 247 -12.83 16.67 27.31
C ASP A 247 -12.28 18.00 27.85
N GLY A 248 -12.85 19.10 27.38
CA GLY A 248 -12.37 20.46 27.65
C GLY A 248 -11.03 20.86 26.99
N ALA A 249 -10.40 19.99 26.20
CA ALA A 249 -9.19 20.34 25.46
C ALA A 249 -9.52 21.23 24.24
N GLN A 250 -8.65 22.19 23.94
CA GLN A 250 -8.75 23.04 22.74
C GLN A 250 -7.76 22.57 21.67
N VAL A 251 -8.27 22.30 20.47
CA VAL A 251 -7.49 21.90 19.29
C VAL A 251 -7.41 23.08 18.32
N THR A 252 -6.20 23.58 18.09
CA THR A 252 -5.92 24.65 17.12
C THR A 252 -5.06 24.10 16.00
N LEU A 253 -5.42 24.33 14.73
CA LEU A 253 -4.53 24.04 13.60
C LEU A 253 -4.02 25.32 12.96
N LYS A 254 -2.83 25.25 12.37
CA LYS A 254 -2.20 26.33 11.63
C LYS A 254 -1.70 25.80 10.29
N VAL A 255 -1.99 26.51 9.21
CA VAL A 255 -1.36 26.24 7.91
C VAL A 255 0.02 26.86 7.89
N HIS A 256 1.05 26.08 7.56
CA HIS A 256 2.40 26.59 7.47
C HIS A 256 2.60 27.30 6.12
N GLY A 257 2.64 28.63 6.12
CA GLY A 257 2.69 29.43 4.88
C GLY A 257 3.94 29.27 3.98
N LYS A 258 4.91 28.43 4.36
CA LYS A 258 6.14 28.16 3.58
C LYS A 258 6.17 26.77 2.92
N ILE A 259 5.34 25.83 3.38
CA ILE A 259 5.31 24.44 2.89
C ILE A 259 3.87 24.11 2.51
N LYS A 260 3.64 23.96 1.21
CA LYS A 260 2.30 23.71 0.64
C LYS A 260 1.69 22.45 1.25
N GLY A 261 0.50 22.57 1.84
CA GLY A 261 -0.25 21.44 2.43
C GLY A 261 0.20 20.99 3.83
N MET A 262 1.21 21.65 4.42
CA MET A 262 1.64 21.33 5.79
C MET A 262 0.78 22.05 6.81
N VAL A 263 -0.08 21.28 7.49
CA VAL A 263 -0.86 21.74 8.64
C VAL A 263 -0.15 21.31 9.92
N THR A 264 0.07 22.25 10.83
CA THR A 264 0.55 22.00 12.19
C THR A 264 -0.55 22.38 13.19
N GLY A 265 -0.31 22.26 14.48
CA GLY A 265 -1.30 22.64 15.47
C GLY A 265 -0.89 22.32 16.90
N TYR A 266 -1.77 22.64 17.83
CA TYR A 266 -1.58 22.41 19.25
C TYR A 266 -2.86 21.86 19.87
N VAL A 267 -2.70 21.02 20.89
CA VAL A 267 -3.75 20.59 21.80
C VAL A 267 -3.47 21.23 23.16
N LYS A 268 -4.42 22.00 23.70
CA LYS A 268 -4.30 22.65 25.00
C LYS A 268 -5.33 22.07 25.96
N PHE A 269 -4.86 21.34 26.96
CA PHE A 269 -5.73 20.85 28.05
C PHE A 269 -5.99 21.95 29.09
N PRO A 270 -7.11 21.89 29.83
CA PRO A 270 -7.39 22.82 30.92
C PRO A 270 -6.25 22.87 31.94
N GLY A 271 -5.76 24.08 32.24
CA GLY A 271 -4.68 24.29 33.21
C GLY A 271 -3.28 23.84 32.76
N GLN A 272 -3.09 23.42 31.50
CA GLN A 272 -1.80 22.93 30.98
C GLN A 272 -1.26 23.80 29.85
N LEU A 273 0.05 23.69 29.60
CA LEU A 273 0.70 24.29 28.44
C LEU A 273 0.24 23.60 27.15
N PRO A 274 0.11 24.34 26.02
CA PRO A 274 -0.23 23.74 24.74
C PRO A 274 0.83 22.72 24.30
N ILE A 275 0.38 21.54 23.88
CA ILE A 275 1.23 20.47 23.36
C ILE A 275 1.13 20.51 21.83
N PRO A 276 2.24 20.64 21.08
CA PRO A 276 2.21 20.56 19.63
C PRO A 276 1.63 19.21 19.18
N ILE A 277 0.80 19.20 18.14
CA ILE A 277 0.27 17.95 17.57
C ILE A 277 1.41 17.03 17.12
N ASP A 278 2.52 17.61 16.65
CA ASP A 278 3.72 16.87 16.25
C ASP A 278 4.39 16.13 17.43
N ALA A 279 4.12 16.52 18.68
CA ALA A 279 4.67 15.86 19.87
C ALA A 279 3.96 14.53 20.21
N PHE A 280 2.77 14.27 19.64
CA PHE A 280 2.03 13.02 19.85
C PHE A 280 2.54 11.86 18.96
N GLY A 281 3.57 12.11 18.15
CA GLY A 281 4.16 11.14 17.24
C GLY A 281 3.49 11.10 15.86
N ASP A 282 4.18 10.51 14.90
CA ASP A 282 3.79 10.57 13.48
C ASP A 282 2.40 9.98 13.23
N GLY A 283 2.06 8.85 13.85
CA GLY A 283 0.75 8.22 13.69
C GLY A 283 -0.39 9.11 14.18
N ALA A 284 -0.30 9.57 15.43
CA ALA A 284 -1.30 10.44 16.03
C ALA A 284 -1.45 11.74 15.24
N ARG A 285 -0.32 12.34 14.83
CA ARG A 285 -0.30 13.54 13.98
C ARG A 285 -1.14 13.40 12.71
N HIS A 286 -0.99 12.29 11.97
CA HIS A 286 -1.77 12.09 10.74
C HIS A 286 -3.24 11.84 11.04
N VAL A 287 -3.54 11.05 12.07
CA VAL A 287 -4.92 10.80 12.52
C VAL A 287 -5.61 12.12 12.88
N PHE A 288 -4.95 12.99 13.65
CA PHE A 288 -5.48 14.32 14.01
C PHE A 288 -5.80 15.17 12.77
N LYS A 289 -4.90 15.21 11.78
CA LYS A 289 -5.08 16.02 10.56
C LYS A 289 -6.21 15.48 9.68
N VAL A 290 -6.29 14.17 9.49
CA VAL A 290 -7.36 13.54 8.68
C VAL A 290 -8.72 13.69 9.36
N LEU A 291 -8.80 13.39 10.66
CA LEU A 291 -10.05 13.54 11.41
C LEU A 291 -10.53 14.99 11.39
N ALA A 292 -9.64 15.97 11.58
CA ALA A 292 -9.99 17.38 11.47
C ALA A 292 -10.58 17.73 10.09
N ALA A 293 -9.98 17.24 9.00
CA ALA A 293 -10.48 17.47 7.65
C ALA A 293 -11.84 16.80 7.39
N LEU A 294 -12.03 15.56 7.84
CA LEU A 294 -13.31 14.85 7.73
C LEU A 294 -14.41 15.54 8.52
N LEU A 295 -14.12 16.02 9.73
CA LEU A 295 -15.06 16.77 10.55
C LEU A 295 -15.43 18.13 9.94
N ALA A 296 -14.48 18.80 9.27
CA ALA A 296 -14.78 20.01 8.51
C ALA A 296 -15.74 19.70 7.35
N LEU A 297 -15.51 18.60 6.61
CA LEU A 297 -16.37 18.17 5.51
C LEU A 297 -17.78 17.84 5.96
N THR A 298 -17.97 17.12 7.07
CA THR A 298 -19.31 16.81 7.58
C THR A 298 -20.09 18.06 7.93
N LYS A 299 -19.41 19.14 8.36
CA LYS A 299 -20.09 20.42 8.65
C LYS A 299 -20.44 21.19 7.38
N LEU A 300 -19.62 21.11 6.35
CA LEU A 300 -19.89 21.72 5.04
C LEU A 300 -21.06 21.05 4.32
N THR A 301 -21.32 19.77 4.59
CA THR A 301 -22.41 19.04 3.96
C THR A 301 -23.80 19.37 4.50
N GLY A 302 -23.91 19.88 5.73
CA GLY A 302 -25.18 20.29 6.38
C GLY A 302 -26.23 19.18 6.52
N ASP A 303 -27.10 19.27 7.53
CA ASP A 303 -28.22 18.32 7.72
C ASP A 303 -29.34 18.44 6.66
N ASN A 304 -29.17 19.32 5.67
CA ASN A 304 -30.09 19.53 4.56
C ASN A 304 -29.45 19.07 3.24
N HIS A 305 -29.48 17.77 2.97
CA HIS A 305 -29.12 17.25 1.66
C HIS A 305 -30.25 17.44 0.65
N THR A 306 -30.36 18.65 0.09
CA THR A 306 -30.46 18.74 -1.38
C THR A 306 -29.08 18.36 -1.93
N CYS A 307 -29.03 17.27 -2.70
CA CYS A 307 -27.85 16.76 -3.39
C CYS A 307 -26.92 17.89 -3.88
N LEU A 308 -25.62 17.75 -3.61
CA LEU A 308 -24.52 18.52 -4.19
C LEU A 308 -24.86 18.95 -5.63
N ARG A 309 -25.29 20.21 -5.80
CA ARG A 309 -25.45 20.81 -7.12
C ARG A 309 -24.05 20.96 -7.72
N ALA A 310 -23.82 20.19 -8.77
CA ALA A 310 -22.58 19.96 -9.50
C ALA A 310 -21.94 21.21 -10.15
N THR A 311 -21.59 22.24 -9.39
CA THR A 311 -21.10 23.50 -9.99
C THR A 311 -19.79 24.06 -9.45
N CYS A 312 -19.11 23.43 -8.48
CA CYS A 312 -17.82 23.93 -7.96
C CYS A 312 -16.60 23.02 -8.13
N LEU A 313 -16.71 21.92 -8.89
CA LEU A 313 -15.52 21.20 -9.40
C LEU A 313 -15.35 21.55 -10.89
N ARG A 314 -14.93 22.79 -11.18
CA ARG A 314 -14.44 23.15 -12.52
C ARG A 314 -13.08 22.47 -12.75
N ALA A 315 -13.15 21.28 -13.33
CA ALA A 315 -12.36 20.80 -14.46
C ALA A 315 -10.83 20.99 -14.42
N THR A 316 -10.12 20.06 -13.75
CA THR A 316 -8.81 19.57 -14.25
C THR A 316 -8.39 18.18 -13.75
N CYS A 317 -8.98 17.63 -12.68
CA CYS A 317 -8.44 16.41 -12.04
C CYS A 317 -9.14 15.07 -12.34
N LEU A 318 -10.05 14.99 -13.31
CA LEU A 318 -10.66 13.72 -13.73
C LEU A 318 -10.49 13.54 -15.24
N ARG A 319 -9.26 13.24 -15.68
CA ARG A 319 -9.08 12.52 -16.95
C ARG A 319 -9.45 11.06 -16.70
N ALA A 320 -10.67 10.74 -17.11
CA ALA A 320 -11.34 9.49 -16.93
C ALA A 320 -10.78 8.37 -17.83
N THR A 321 -10.54 7.23 -17.21
CA THR A 321 -11.03 5.94 -17.70
C THR A 321 -11.57 5.18 -16.50
N CYS A 322 -12.79 4.64 -16.64
CA CYS A 322 -13.54 3.80 -15.71
C CYS A 322 -14.62 4.49 -14.86
N LEU A 323 -15.67 4.96 -15.54
CA LEU A 323 -17.06 4.81 -15.07
C LEU A 323 -17.95 4.66 -16.31
N ARG A 324 -17.95 3.47 -16.90
CA ARG A 324 -18.98 3.09 -17.89
C ARG A 324 -20.11 2.36 -17.15
N ALA A 325 -21.25 3.05 -17.14
CA ALA A 325 -22.62 2.54 -17.14
C ALA A 325 -23.19 1.87 -15.89
N THR A 326 -23.72 2.71 -14.98
CA THR A 326 -25.12 2.63 -14.53
C THR A 326 -25.57 4.01 -14.01
N CYS A 327 -25.76 4.95 -14.93
CA CYS A 327 -26.60 6.12 -14.71
C CYS A 327 -27.97 5.82 -15.32
N LEU A 328 -29.04 5.71 -14.51
CA LEU A 328 -30.42 6.17 -14.79
C LEU A 328 -31.44 5.53 -13.82
N ARG A 329 -31.90 6.32 -12.85
CA ARG A 329 -33.31 6.74 -12.73
C ARG A 329 -33.46 7.76 -11.60
N ALA A 330 -33.24 9.02 -11.96
CA ALA A 330 -33.79 10.14 -11.22
C ALA A 330 -35.30 10.22 -11.53
N THR A 331 -36.13 10.16 -10.50
CA THR A 331 -37.51 10.65 -10.58
C THR A 331 -37.66 11.72 -9.51
N CYS A 332 -37.55 12.98 -9.92
CA CYS A 332 -37.95 14.12 -9.13
C CYS A 332 -39.48 14.14 -9.08
N LEU A 333 -40.08 13.93 -7.91
CA LEU A 333 -41.48 14.28 -7.65
C LEU A 333 -41.50 15.54 -6.78
N ARG A 334 -42.08 16.60 -7.36
CA ARG A 334 -42.20 17.96 -6.82
C ARG A 334 -43.22 18.04 -5.68
N ALA A 335 -43.00 19.08 -4.88
CA ALA A 335 -43.84 19.59 -3.81
C ALA A 335 -45.30 19.86 -4.20
N THR A 336 -46.17 19.64 -3.21
CA THR A 336 -47.22 20.58 -2.78
C THR A 336 -47.08 20.76 -1.28
#